data_AF-A0A1I4F5F8-F1
#
_entry.id   AF-A0A1I4F5F8-F1
#
_cell.length_a   1.000
_cell.length_b   1.000
_cell.length_c   1.000
_cell.angle_alpha   90.00
_cell.angle_beta   90.00
_cell.angle_gamma   90.00
#
_symmetry.space_group_name_H-M   'P 1'
#
loop_
_entity.id
_entity.type
_entity.pdbx_description
1 polymer ?
#
loop_
_entity_poly.entity_id
_entity_poly.type
_entity_poly.pdbx_seq_one_letter_code
_entity_poly.pdbx_strand_id
1 'polypeptide(L)'
;MTSTRPLRPALAMVLALPLLGGCVTAPRSDVQVTDAPHDGCSVHRAAFRSSAPDSDQVTGQALAAAGLGVAVGVGVGLVTGNMRQGLVAGATVAGVGIAATLIQANFRQMQEEQRREALLRQAVSVNGFGFRVTGAQLAVERLTECRRQQAQTLRADVRAGRLPREEGQRRLQEIRGWLEDDARLVRAFDSELERDSKALADSSRHINGVGLEAETAFRPFGGIAAWQTKVKSAASDTANDVAELRPGQPLRVVARDGQWLRVTLPNGRAGFVRASAVAREAAGREFRGTSEQSIRTAAQDDAAEVGRVGGGSPYRVVGAMPGWLVVDQGQQKNFVRATALRPAEVDSSGRDVLQATVTAVAARDSFAQSANALEAEGRRMAIDL
;
A
#
# COMPACT_ATOMS: atom_id res chain seq x y z
N MET A 1 64.75 -51.00 20.05
CA MET A 1 64.21 -49.75 19.50
C MET A 1 64.56 -49.71 18.01
N THR A 2 63.65 -50.16 17.16
CA THR A 2 63.84 -50.14 15.70
C THR A 2 62.51 -49.82 15.02
N SER A 3 62.60 -48.85 14.13
CA SER A 3 61.54 -48.27 13.31
C SER A 3 61.16 -49.18 12.15
N THR A 4 59.86 -49.28 11.84
CA THR A 4 59.34 -49.56 10.50
C THR A 4 57.98 -48.89 10.31
N ARG A 5 57.88 -47.97 9.34
CA ARG A 5 56.61 -47.62 8.67
C ARG A 5 56.23 -48.82 7.78
N PRO A 6 54.93 -49.03 7.42
CA PRO A 6 54.46 -48.42 6.17
C PRO A 6 52.94 -48.22 5.98
N LEU A 7 52.65 -47.53 4.86
CA LEU A 7 51.55 -47.72 3.90
C LEU A 7 50.13 -47.17 4.19
N ARG A 8 49.78 -46.17 3.36
CA ARG A 8 48.42 -45.68 3.08
C ARG A 8 47.61 -46.73 2.30
N PRO A 9 46.29 -46.80 2.53
CA PRO A 9 45.34 -47.10 1.47
C PRO A 9 44.58 -45.84 1.05
N ALA A 10 44.58 -45.58 -0.26
CA ALA A 10 43.67 -44.66 -0.91
C ALA A 10 42.26 -45.26 -0.86
N LEU A 11 41.27 -44.50 -0.37
CA LEU A 11 39.87 -44.82 -0.58
C LEU A 11 39.11 -43.57 -1.01
N ALA A 12 38.40 -43.74 -2.12
CA ALA A 12 37.62 -42.75 -2.83
C ALA A 12 36.52 -42.15 -1.93
N MET A 13 36.43 -40.81 -1.91
CA MET A 13 35.28 -40.11 -1.36
C MET A 13 34.52 -39.45 -2.50
N VAL A 14 33.29 -39.91 -2.66
CA VAL A 14 32.28 -39.54 -3.65
C VAL A 14 32.05 -38.03 -3.67
N LEU A 15 32.27 -37.41 -4.84
CA LEU A 15 31.82 -36.05 -5.16
C LEU A 15 30.29 -36.05 -5.22
N ALA A 16 29.65 -35.70 -4.10
CA ALA A 16 28.24 -35.32 -4.10
C ALA A 16 28.12 -33.91 -4.70
N LEU A 17 27.76 -33.81 -5.98
CA LEU A 17 27.27 -32.56 -6.56
C LEU A 17 25.92 -32.24 -5.90
N PRO A 18 25.76 -31.09 -5.22
CA PRO A 18 24.43 -30.62 -4.88
C PRO A 18 23.81 -30.07 -6.17
N LEU A 19 22.78 -30.76 -6.68
CA LEU A 19 21.77 -30.18 -7.56
C LEU A 19 21.00 -29.12 -6.77
N LEU A 20 21.64 -27.97 -6.52
CA LEU A 20 20.96 -26.76 -6.12
C LEU A 20 20.17 -26.29 -7.33
N GLY A 21 18.94 -26.75 -7.45
CA GLY A 21 17.90 -26.04 -8.17
C GLY A 21 17.68 -24.71 -7.47
N GLY A 22 18.55 -23.75 -7.76
CA GLY A 22 18.33 -22.36 -7.39
C GLY A 22 17.02 -21.94 -8.03
N CYS A 23 16.06 -21.51 -7.20
CA CYS A 23 14.92 -20.76 -7.68
C CYS A 23 15.48 -19.61 -8.51
N VAL A 24 15.34 -19.68 -9.84
CA VAL A 24 15.58 -18.55 -10.72
C VAL A 24 14.55 -17.51 -10.30
N THR A 25 14.98 -16.54 -9.50
CA THR A 25 14.26 -15.28 -9.34
C THR A 25 14.14 -14.70 -10.74
N ALA A 26 12.93 -14.75 -11.31
CA ALA A 26 12.66 -14.11 -12.58
C ALA A 26 13.18 -12.66 -12.52
N PRO A 27 13.91 -12.18 -13.55
CA PRO A 27 14.42 -10.82 -13.56
C PRO A 27 13.25 -9.85 -13.41
N ARG A 28 13.25 -9.06 -12.33
CA ARG A 28 12.32 -7.94 -12.18
C ARG A 28 12.71 -6.91 -13.23
N SER A 29 11.73 -6.44 -13.98
CA SER A 29 11.95 -5.51 -15.09
C SER A 29 12.17 -4.11 -14.49
N ASP A 30 13.41 -3.62 -14.51
CA ASP A 30 13.72 -2.25 -14.10
C ASP A 30 13.16 -1.27 -15.13
N VAL A 31 11.91 -0.84 -14.92
CA VAL A 31 11.28 0.17 -15.77
C VAL A 31 11.84 1.54 -15.40
N GLN A 32 12.89 1.95 -16.10
CA GLN A 32 13.47 3.28 -15.96
C GLN A 32 12.64 4.31 -16.76
N VAL A 33 11.99 5.23 -16.05
CA VAL A 33 11.30 6.40 -16.63
C VAL A 33 12.03 7.66 -16.18
N THR A 34 12.62 8.39 -17.12
CA THR A 34 13.32 9.65 -16.88
C THR A 34 12.33 10.81 -16.80
N ASP A 35 12.44 11.65 -15.78
CA ASP A 35 11.60 12.85 -15.68
C ASP A 35 12.03 13.90 -16.71
N ALA A 36 11.10 14.30 -17.56
CA ALA A 36 11.36 15.35 -18.54
C ALA A 36 11.43 16.73 -17.84
N PRO A 37 12.33 17.64 -18.25
CA PRO A 37 12.51 18.97 -17.61
C PRO A 37 11.26 19.87 -17.55
N HIS A 38 10.24 19.58 -18.36
CA HIS A 38 8.98 20.35 -18.43
C HIS A 38 7.75 19.54 -18.00
N ASP A 39 7.96 18.35 -17.41
CA ASP A 39 6.88 17.53 -16.89
C ASP A 39 6.46 18.01 -15.50
N GLY A 40 5.48 18.92 -15.45
CA GLY A 40 4.92 19.43 -14.19
C GLY A 40 4.23 18.36 -13.32
N CYS A 41 3.91 17.18 -13.86
CA CYS A 41 3.31 16.08 -13.09
C CYS A 41 4.37 15.10 -12.54
N SER A 42 5.66 15.30 -12.84
CA SER A 42 6.76 14.45 -12.37
C SER A 42 6.83 14.36 -10.84
N VAL A 43 6.38 15.37 -10.10
CA VAL A 43 6.28 15.34 -8.63
C VAL A 43 5.36 14.21 -8.14
N HIS A 44 4.25 13.95 -8.83
CA HIS A 44 3.34 12.86 -8.50
C HIS A 44 3.91 11.50 -8.89
N ARG A 45 4.65 11.43 -10.01
CA ARG A 45 5.42 10.23 -10.38
C ARG A 45 6.49 9.90 -9.33
N ALA A 46 7.22 10.90 -8.82
CA ALA A 46 8.21 10.71 -7.77
C ALA A 46 7.56 10.18 -6.46
N ALA A 47 6.40 10.73 -6.08
CA ALA A 47 5.62 10.21 -4.95
C ALA A 47 5.11 8.78 -5.16
N PHE A 48 4.81 8.39 -6.40
CA PHE A 48 4.51 7.01 -6.72
C PHE A 48 5.75 6.11 -6.57
N ARG A 49 6.90 6.50 -7.13
CA ARG A 49 8.15 5.74 -7.03
C ARG A 49 8.60 5.52 -5.58
N SER A 50 8.36 6.48 -4.68
CA SER A 50 8.66 6.30 -3.25
C SER A 50 7.71 5.31 -2.55
N SER A 51 6.51 5.09 -3.08
CA SER A 51 5.56 4.07 -2.61
C SER A 51 5.88 2.67 -3.16
N ALA A 52 6.65 2.64 -4.27
CA ALA A 52 7.10 1.46 -5.00
C ALA A 52 8.64 1.40 -5.02
N PRO A 53 9.32 1.38 -3.86
CA PRO A 53 10.78 1.40 -3.85
C PRO A 53 11.31 0.16 -4.57
N ASP A 54 12.18 0.41 -5.54
CA ASP A 54 12.95 -0.64 -6.20
C ASP A 54 13.94 -1.25 -5.19
N SER A 55 14.14 -2.57 -5.22
CA SER A 55 14.99 -3.26 -4.25
C SER A 55 16.46 -2.87 -4.36
N ASP A 56 16.90 -2.39 -5.54
CA ASP A 56 18.29 -2.03 -5.81
C ASP A 56 18.62 -0.55 -5.52
N GLN A 57 17.63 0.35 -5.44
CA GLN A 57 17.83 1.79 -5.19
C GLN A 57 17.82 2.20 -3.72
N VAL A 58 17.71 1.25 -2.78
CA VAL A 58 17.93 1.53 -1.34
C VAL A 58 19.43 1.65 -1.04
N THR A 59 20.15 2.40 -1.86
CA THR A 59 21.51 2.86 -1.61
C THR A 59 21.58 4.38 -1.78
N GLY A 60 21.43 5.07 -0.65
CA GLY A 60 22.21 6.28 -0.38
C GLY A 60 21.67 7.65 -0.78
N GLN A 61 20.82 7.86 -1.79
CA GLN A 61 20.48 9.23 -2.21
C GLN A 61 19.05 9.40 -2.76
N ALA A 62 18.06 9.51 -1.86
CA ALA A 62 16.74 10.06 -2.20
C ALA A 62 16.33 11.10 -1.15
N LEU A 63 17.14 12.15 -1.04
CA LEU A 63 16.85 13.38 -0.30
C LEU A 63 17.16 14.56 -1.22
N ALA A 64 16.21 14.89 -2.11
CA ALA A 64 15.99 16.23 -2.65
C ALA A 64 15.02 16.18 -3.85
N ALA A 65 13.73 16.35 -3.60
CA ALA A 65 12.84 17.03 -4.53
C ALA A 65 11.64 17.59 -3.75
N ALA A 66 11.38 18.87 -3.98
CA ALA A 66 10.65 19.79 -3.11
C ALA A 66 9.17 19.43 -2.86
N GLY A 67 8.70 19.73 -1.64
CA GLY A 67 7.39 20.37 -1.44
C GLY A 67 6.21 19.54 -0.94
N LEU A 68 6.25 18.20 -0.96
CA LEU A 68 5.15 17.37 -0.44
C LEU A 68 5.69 16.17 0.34
N GLY A 69 5.83 16.34 1.65
CA GLY A 69 5.85 15.29 2.69
C GLY A 69 6.40 13.90 2.31
N VAL A 70 7.67 13.83 1.93
CA VAL A 70 8.33 12.56 1.58
C VAL A 70 8.49 11.70 2.83
N ALA A 71 7.55 10.80 3.07
CA ALA A 71 7.71 9.73 4.04
C ALA A 71 8.55 8.61 3.42
N VAL A 72 9.83 8.88 3.23
CA VAL A 72 10.81 7.80 3.11
C VAL A 72 10.90 7.18 4.51
N GLY A 73 10.37 5.97 4.66
CA GLY A 73 10.61 5.13 5.83
C GLY A 73 12.05 4.66 5.91
N VAL A 74 13.01 5.60 5.99
CA VAL A 74 14.35 5.29 6.48
C VAL A 74 14.23 5.18 7.98
N GLY A 75 14.06 3.96 8.48
CA GLY A 75 14.53 3.65 9.82
C GLY A 75 16.05 3.87 9.81
N VAL A 76 16.52 4.95 10.40
CA VAL A 76 17.96 5.14 10.68
C VAL A 76 18.34 4.09 11.73
N GLY A 77 18.76 2.94 11.24
CA GLY A 77 19.34 1.85 12.02
C GLY A 77 20.84 1.71 11.77
N LEU A 78 21.58 2.80 11.56
CA LEU A 78 23.05 2.78 11.47
C LEU A 78 23.65 4.10 11.97
N VAL A 79 23.66 4.33 13.29
CA VAL A 79 24.58 5.32 13.90
C VAL A 79 25.28 4.81 15.17
N THR A 80 24.84 3.72 15.81
CA THR A 80 25.53 3.21 17.01
C THR A 80 26.12 1.83 16.73
N GLY A 81 27.40 1.77 16.40
CA GLY A 81 28.14 0.57 15.96
C GLY A 81 28.25 -0.54 17.01
N ASN A 82 27.14 -1.20 17.35
CA ASN A 82 27.14 -2.35 18.24
C ASN A 82 26.08 -3.40 17.84
N MET A 83 26.45 -4.27 16.92
CA MET A 83 25.57 -5.25 16.25
C MET A 83 25.13 -6.45 17.11
N ARG A 84 25.49 -6.53 18.40
CA ARG A 84 25.28 -7.74 19.20
C ARG A 84 24.12 -7.68 20.20
N GLN A 85 23.41 -6.55 20.35
CA GLN A 85 22.30 -6.44 21.31
C GLN A 85 21.05 -5.73 20.77
N GLY A 86 20.93 -5.53 19.46
CA GLY A 86 19.77 -4.90 18.83
C GLY A 86 18.94 -5.88 18.01
N LEU A 87 18.32 -6.88 18.65
CA LEU A 87 17.27 -7.69 18.01
C LEU A 87 16.07 -7.84 18.95
N VAL A 88 15.49 -6.70 19.30
CA VAL A 88 14.19 -6.61 19.94
C VAL A 88 13.33 -5.65 19.12
N ALA A 89 12.39 -6.23 18.37
CA ALA A 89 11.19 -5.57 17.83
C ALA A 89 11.38 -4.28 17.02
N GLY A 90 12.10 -4.35 15.91
CA GLY A 90 12.03 -3.36 14.83
C GLY A 90 11.72 -4.06 13.52
N ALA A 91 10.44 -4.23 13.19
CA ALA A 91 10.06 -4.54 11.82
C ALA A 91 10.33 -3.30 10.96
N THR A 92 11.58 -3.12 10.55
CA THR A 92 11.95 -2.13 9.55
C THR A 92 11.31 -2.58 8.24
N VAL A 93 10.13 -2.03 7.92
CA VAL A 93 9.58 -2.08 6.56
C VAL A 93 10.36 -1.06 5.72
N ALA A 94 11.63 -1.34 5.52
CA ALA A 94 12.44 -0.72 4.49
C ALA A 94 12.22 -1.54 3.22
N GLY A 95 11.36 -1.05 2.32
CA GLY A 95 11.31 -1.36 0.88
C GLY A 95 11.80 -2.72 0.35
N VAL A 96 11.45 -3.84 0.97
CA VAL A 96 11.69 -5.17 0.41
C VAL A 96 10.37 -5.91 0.46
N GLY A 97 9.96 -6.45 -0.68
CA GLY A 97 8.69 -7.16 -0.89
C GLY A 97 8.30 -7.95 0.35
N ILE A 98 7.06 -7.76 0.79
CA ILE A 98 6.58 -8.33 2.04
C ILE A 98 6.42 -9.82 1.80
N ALA A 99 7.52 -10.56 1.95
CA ALA A 99 7.51 -12.00 1.97
C ALA A 99 6.72 -12.36 3.23
N ALA A 100 5.48 -12.80 3.05
CA ALA A 100 4.72 -13.40 4.13
C ALA A 100 5.49 -14.66 4.57
N THR A 101 6.27 -14.56 5.65
CA THR A 101 7.29 -15.55 6.05
C THR A 101 6.73 -16.83 6.68
N LEU A 102 5.43 -17.11 6.56
CA LEU A 102 4.80 -18.25 7.22
C LEU A 102 4.77 -19.52 6.36
N ILE A 103 5.73 -19.69 5.46
CA ILE A 103 5.77 -20.87 4.60
C ILE A 103 5.99 -22.10 5.49
N GLN A 104 4.93 -22.92 5.58
CA GLN A 104 4.92 -24.29 6.10
C GLN A 104 4.89 -24.53 7.63
N ALA A 105 4.46 -23.56 8.45
CA ALA A 105 4.21 -23.82 9.88
C ALA A 105 2.77 -24.33 10.12
N ASN A 106 2.61 -25.48 10.78
CA ASN A 106 1.28 -25.97 11.19
C ASN A 106 0.76 -25.17 12.39
N PHE A 107 0.06 -24.06 12.15
CA PHE A 107 -0.50 -23.17 13.18
C PHE A 107 -1.39 -23.86 14.22
N ARG A 108 -1.95 -25.04 13.88
CA ARG A 108 -2.77 -25.83 14.80
C ARG A 108 -1.94 -26.56 15.87
N GLN A 109 -0.66 -26.83 15.60
CA GLN A 109 0.24 -27.53 16.51
C GLN A 109 1.13 -26.60 17.33
N MET A 110 1.13 -25.29 17.03
CA MET A 110 1.90 -24.33 17.81
C MET A 110 1.29 -24.10 19.19
N GLN A 111 2.16 -23.93 20.18
CA GLN A 111 1.76 -23.42 21.49
C GLN A 111 1.14 -22.02 21.33
N GLU A 112 0.21 -21.65 22.23
CA GLU A 112 -0.53 -20.39 22.11
C GLU A 112 0.38 -19.16 22.01
N GLU A 113 1.47 -19.14 22.76
CA GLU A 113 2.41 -18.01 22.80
C GLU A 113 3.14 -17.81 21.46
N GLN A 114 3.70 -18.90 20.90
CA GLN A 114 4.36 -18.89 19.59
C GLN A 114 3.37 -18.50 18.47
N ARG A 115 2.12 -18.96 18.58
CA ARG A 115 1.05 -18.62 17.65
C ARG A 115 0.71 -17.13 17.70
N ARG A 116 0.59 -16.53 18.89
CA ARG A 116 0.35 -15.09 19.04
C ARG A 116 1.48 -14.27 18.44
N GLU A 117 2.73 -14.66 18.67
CA GLU A 117 3.87 -13.96 18.08
C GLU A 117 3.89 -14.04 16.54
N ALA A 118 3.62 -15.21 15.97
CA ALA A 118 3.51 -15.38 14.53
C ALA A 118 2.37 -14.54 13.92
N LEU A 119 1.23 -14.46 14.59
CA LEU A 119 0.10 -13.61 14.18
C LEU A 119 0.42 -12.12 14.26
N LEU A 120 1.18 -11.68 15.27
CA LEU A 120 1.66 -10.30 15.35
C LEU A 120 2.56 -9.94 14.17
N ARG A 121 3.52 -10.80 13.82
CA ARG A 121 4.41 -10.59 12.67
C ARG A 121 3.62 -10.51 11.37
N GLN A 122 2.63 -11.41 11.19
CA GLN A 122 1.76 -11.38 10.02
C GLN A 122 0.90 -10.10 9.98
N ALA A 123 0.35 -9.64 11.10
CA ALA A 123 -0.41 -8.39 11.17
C ALA A 123 0.43 -7.18 10.71
N VAL A 124 1.69 -7.10 11.15
CA VAL A 124 2.62 -6.04 10.72
C VAL A 124 2.89 -6.12 9.21
N SER A 125 3.09 -7.33 8.69
CA SER A 125 3.25 -7.59 7.25
C SER A 125 2.04 -7.12 6.43
N VAL A 126 0.82 -7.51 6.83
CA VAL A 126 -0.43 -7.06 6.19
C VAL A 126 -0.56 -5.53 6.22
N ASN A 127 -0.26 -4.90 7.35
CA ASN A 127 -0.30 -3.44 7.49
C ASN A 127 0.70 -2.74 6.56
N GLY A 128 1.92 -3.26 6.44
CA GLY A 128 2.93 -2.77 5.52
C GLY A 128 2.49 -2.88 4.06
N PHE A 129 1.83 -3.98 3.68
CA PHE A 129 1.33 -4.18 2.33
C PHE A 129 0.22 -3.16 2.03
N GLY A 130 -0.72 -3.01 2.95
CA GLY A 130 -1.77 -2.01 2.84
C GLY A 130 -1.22 -0.58 2.72
N PHE A 131 -0.14 -0.25 3.44
CA PHE A 131 0.54 1.04 3.32
C PHE A 131 1.08 1.30 1.92
N ARG A 132 1.80 0.33 1.34
CA ARG A 132 2.32 0.43 -0.04
C ARG A 132 1.19 0.63 -1.05
N VAL A 133 0.13 -0.17 -0.95
CA VAL A 133 -1.03 -0.10 -1.86
C VAL A 133 -1.73 1.27 -1.77
N THR A 134 -2.02 1.77 -0.56
CA THR A 134 -2.72 3.06 -0.42
C THR A 134 -1.87 4.24 -0.88
N GLY A 135 -0.57 4.25 -0.54
CA GLY A 135 0.35 5.28 -1.00
C GLY A 135 0.41 5.34 -2.54
N ALA A 136 0.58 4.18 -3.16
CA ALA A 136 0.60 4.06 -4.61
C ALA A 136 -0.74 4.45 -5.25
N GLN A 137 -1.88 4.02 -4.69
CA GLN A 137 -3.19 4.37 -5.22
C GLN A 137 -3.42 5.89 -5.21
N LEU A 138 -3.13 6.56 -4.09
CA LEU A 138 -3.27 8.02 -3.99
C LEU A 138 -2.33 8.74 -4.96
N ALA A 139 -1.11 8.25 -5.12
CA ALA A 139 -0.15 8.83 -6.06
C ALA A 139 -0.61 8.68 -7.52
N VAL A 140 -1.15 7.52 -7.91
CA VAL A 140 -1.74 7.31 -9.25
C VAL A 140 -2.94 8.20 -9.48
N GLU A 141 -3.84 8.33 -8.50
CA GLU A 141 -5.01 9.21 -8.60
C GLU A 141 -4.58 10.66 -8.84
N ARG A 142 -3.61 11.18 -8.07
CA ARG A 142 -3.05 12.53 -8.23
C ARG A 142 -2.34 12.72 -9.57
N LEU A 143 -1.55 11.73 -10.00
CA LEU A 143 -0.87 11.75 -11.29
C LEU A 143 -1.86 11.79 -12.46
N THR A 144 -2.89 10.95 -12.41
CA THR A 144 -3.96 10.90 -13.42
C THR A 144 -4.66 12.25 -13.53
N GLU A 145 -5.02 12.85 -12.39
CA GLU A 145 -5.71 14.14 -12.36
C GLU A 145 -4.83 15.27 -12.93
N CYS A 146 -3.55 15.32 -12.53
CA CYS A 146 -2.59 16.29 -13.08
C CYS A 146 -2.50 16.19 -14.61
N ARG A 147 -2.42 14.97 -15.16
CA ARG A 147 -2.36 14.73 -16.61
C ARG A 147 -3.63 15.18 -17.32
N ARG A 148 -4.81 14.90 -16.75
CA ARG A 148 -6.09 15.37 -17.27
C ARG A 148 -6.14 16.89 -17.30
N GLN A 149 -5.73 17.55 -16.23
CA GLN A 149 -5.73 19.00 -16.15
C GLN A 149 -4.77 19.64 -17.18
N GLN A 150 -3.56 19.08 -17.37
CA GLN A 150 -2.62 19.51 -18.41
C GLN A 150 -3.26 19.43 -19.81
N ALA A 151 -3.87 18.30 -20.15
CA ALA A 151 -4.52 18.11 -21.44
C ALA A 151 -5.74 19.04 -21.64
N GLN A 152 -6.55 19.26 -20.60
CA GLN A 152 -7.69 20.17 -20.66
C GLN A 152 -7.26 21.62 -20.87
N THR A 153 -6.21 22.07 -20.19
CA THR A 153 -5.66 23.42 -20.32
C THR A 153 -5.13 23.64 -21.72
N LEU A 154 -4.37 22.68 -22.25
CA LEU A 154 -3.85 22.71 -23.62
C LEU A 154 -4.98 22.83 -24.67
N ARG A 155 -6.04 22.02 -24.54
CA ARG A 155 -7.22 22.10 -25.41
C ARG A 155 -7.94 23.45 -25.29
N ALA A 156 -7.99 24.05 -24.09
CA ALA A 156 -8.59 25.36 -23.91
C ALA A 156 -7.77 26.47 -24.58
N ASP A 157 -6.44 26.41 -24.52
CA ASP A 157 -5.54 27.38 -25.15
C ASP A 157 -5.61 27.32 -26.68
N VAL A 158 -5.67 26.12 -27.25
CA VAL A 158 -5.87 25.93 -28.70
C VAL A 158 -7.23 26.48 -29.14
N ARG A 159 -8.31 26.13 -28.44
CA ARG A 159 -9.67 26.65 -28.76
C ARG A 159 -9.78 28.17 -28.62
N ALA A 160 -9.06 28.76 -27.68
CA ALA A 160 -9.03 30.21 -27.47
C ALA A 160 -8.08 30.94 -28.44
N GLY A 161 -7.39 30.25 -29.35
CA GLY A 161 -6.42 30.84 -30.27
C GLY A 161 -5.13 31.34 -29.62
N ARG A 162 -4.90 31.02 -28.33
CA ARG A 162 -3.67 31.38 -27.60
C ARG A 162 -2.49 30.50 -27.99
N LEU A 163 -2.76 29.30 -28.52
CA LEU A 163 -1.76 28.37 -29.00
C LEU A 163 -2.10 27.90 -30.42
N PRO A 164 -1.15 27.93 -31.38
CA PRO A 164 -1.36 27.35 -32.70
C PRO A 164 -1.73 25.87 -32.61
N ARG A 165 -2.63 25.39 -33.48
CA ARG A 165 -3.10 24.00 -33.49
C ARG A 165 -1.96 22.99 -33.61
N GLU A 166 -1.00 23.24 -34.50
CA GLU A 166 0.16 22.36 -34.72
C GLU A 166 1.03 22.23 -33.46
N GLU A 167 1.31 23.35 -32.80
CA GLU A 167 2.03 23.38 -31.52
C GLU A 167 1.23 22.66 -30.42
N GLY A 168 -0.09 22.84 -30.39
CA GLY A 168 -0.98 22.12 -29.50
C GLY A 168 -0.95 20.60 -29.72
N GLN A 169 -0.91 20.15 -30.97
CA GLN A 169 -0.81 18.73 -31.31
C GLN A 169 0.52 18.13 -30.86
N ARG A 170 1.63 18.85 -31.06
CA ARG A 170 2.97 18.43 -30.61
C ARG A 170 3.03 18.26 -29.09
N ARG A 171 2.55 19.25 -28.32
CA ARG A 171 2.50 19.16 -26.85
C ARG A 171 1.57 18.06 -26.35
N LEU A 172 0.45 17.81 -27.05
CA LEU A 172 -0.45 16.72 -26.69
C LEU A 172 0.20 15.35 -26.93
N GLN A 173 1.02 15.20 -27.97
CA GLN A 173 1.82 13.98 -28.19
C GLN A 173 2.86 13.78 -27.08
N GLU A 174 3.52 14.85 -26.62
CA GLU A 174 4.46 14.77 -25.49
C GLU A 174 3.74 14.31 -24.20
N ILE A 175 2.58 14.90 -23.87
CA ILE A 175 1.77 14.48 -22.71
C ILE A 175 1.36 13.00 -22.81
N ARG A 176 1.03 12.52 -24.00
CA ARG A 176 0.71 11.09 -24.22
C ARG A 176 1.92 10.20 -23.95
N GLY A 177 3.10 10.57 -24.44
CA GLY A 177 4.33 9.84 -24.16
C GLY A 177 4.58 9.72 -22.64
N TRP A 178 4.45 10.82 -21.90
CA TRP A 178 4.58 10.79 -20.44
C TRP A 178 3.53 9.90 -19.75
N LEU A 179 2.29 9.92 -20.23
CA LEU A 179 1.21 9.10 -19.68
C LEU A 179 1.40 7.61 -19.99
N GLU A 180 1.96 7.26 -21.14
CA GLU A 180 2.36 5.90 -21.49
C GLU A 180 3.51 5.41 -20.60
N ASP A 181 4.49 6.28 -20.32
CA ASP A 181 5.58 5.99 -19.39
C ASP A 181 5.04 5.76 -17.96
N ASP A 182 4.14 6.64 -17.51
CA ASP A 182 3.45 6.52 -16.22
C ASP A 182 2.70 5.19 -16.14
N ALA A 183 1.96 4.81 -17.19
CA ALA A 183 1.24 3.54 -17.25
C ALA A 183 2.17 2.31 -17.23
N ARG A 184 3.32 2.35 -17.91
CA ARG A 184 4.31 1.25 -17.84
C ARG A 184 4.81 1.04 -16.43
N LEU A 185 5.13 2.14 -15.74
CA LEU A 185 5.64 2.11 -14.38
C LEU A 185 4.56 1.60 -13.39
N VAL A 186 3.32 2.05 -13.53
CA VAL A 186 2.19 1.58 -12.72
C VAL A 186 1.89 0.09 -12.96
N ARG A 187 1.96 -0.41 -14.21
CA ARG A 187 1.81 -1.84 -14.52
C ARG A 187 2.89 -2.73 -13.91
N ALA A 188 4.13 -2.27 -13.95
CA ALA A 188 5.25 -3.01 -13.36
C ALA A 188 5.03 -3.21 -11.85
N PHE A 189 4.61 -2.14 -11.18
CA PHE A 189 4.27 -2.20 -9.76
C PHE A 189 3.02 -3.04 -9.48
N ASP A 190 1.97 -2.95 -10.31
CA ASP A 190 0.78 -3.81 -10.16
C ASP A 190 1.14 -5.30 -10.23
N SER A 191 2.05 -5.66 -11.13
CA SER A 191 2.55 -7.03 -11.26
C SER A 191 3.31 -7.50 -10.00
N GLU A 192 3.99 -6.59 -9.31
CA GLU A 192 4.63 -6.87 -8.02
C GLU A 192 3.59 -7.03 -6.90
N LEU A 193 2.64 -6.10 -6.80
CA LEU A 193 1.55 -6.18 -5.85
C LEU A 193 0.70 -7.45 -6.05
N GLU A 194 0.57 -7.94 -7.28
CA GLU A 194 -0.09 -9.21 -7.56
C GLU A 194 0.63 -10.39 -6.91
N ARG A 195 1.95 -10.45 -7.04
CA ARG A 195 2.75 -11.51 -6.43
C ARG A 195 2.69 -11.42 -4.91
N ASP A 196 2.84 -10.22 -4.36
CA ASP A 196 2.81 -9.98 -2.92
C ASP A 196 1.44 -10.28 -2.31
N SER A 197 0.35 -9.88 -2.99
CA SER A 197 -1.02 -10.17 -2.54
C SER A 197 -1.35 -11.66 -2.57
N LYS A 198 -0.87 -12.40 -3.59
CA LYS A 198 -0.98 -13.88 -3.63
C LYS A 198 -0.21 -14.52 -2.49
N ALA A 199 1.04 -14.13 -2.26
CA ALA A 199 1.84 -14.63 -1.16
C ALA A 199 1.19 -14.34 0.21
N LEU A 200 0.58 -13.16 0.37
CA LEU A 200 -0.14 -12.77 1.58
C LEU A 200 -1.40 -13.63 1.81
N ALA A 201 -2.18 -13.86 0.75
CA ALA A 201 -3.37 -14.69 0.78
C ALA A 201 -3.02 -16.14 1.09
N ASP A 202 -2.00 -16.70 0.43
CA ASP A 202 -1.53 -18.07 0.65
C ASP A 202 -1.03 -18.28 2.09
N SER A 203 -0.24 -17.35 2.62
CA SER A 203 0.19 -17.35 4.03
C SER A 203 -1.01 -17.32 4.99
N SER A 204 -2.02 -16.51 4.67
CA SER A 204 -3.23 -16.40 5.51
C SER A 204 -4.10 -17.65 5.47
N ARG A 205 -4.08 -18.45 4.39
CA ARG A 205 -4.75 -19.76 4.36
C ARG A 205 -4.14 -20.75 5.37
N HIS A 206 -2.85 -20.63 5.69
CA HIS A 206 -2.22 -21.46 6.72
C HIS A 206 -2.65 -21.09 8.15
N ILE A 207 -3.12 -19.85 8.36
CA ILE A 207 -3.74 -19.44 9.64
C ILE A 207 -5.11 -20.10 9.78
N ASN A 208 -6.00 -19.87 8.82
CA ASN A 208 -7.33 -20.47 8.76
C ASN A 208 -7.96 -20.31 7.35
N GLY A 209 -7.79 -21.31 6.48
CA GLY A 209 -8.31 -21.30 5.12
C GLY A 209 -9.83 -21.13 5.02
N VAL A 210 -10.61 -21.83 5.85
CA VAL A 210 -12.09 -21.70 5.89
C VAL A 210 -12.50 -20.30 6.35
N GLY A 211 -11.76 -19.73 7.31
CA GLY A 211 -11.96 -18.35 7.75
C GLY A 211 -11.70 -17.35 6.62
N LEU A 212 -10.62 -17.52 5.85
CA LEU A 212 -10.28 -16.61 4.75
C LEU A 212 -11.37 -16.60 3.66
N GLU A 213 -11.87 -17.76 3.27
CA GLU A 213 -12.97 -17.87 2.29
C GLU A 213 -14.29 -17.27 2.81
N ALA A 214 -14.56 -17.40 4.12
CA ALA A 214 -15.73 -16.77 4.72
C ALA A 214 -15.61 -15.23 4.78
N GLU A 215 -14.39 -14.70 4.88
CA GLU A 215 -14.10 -13.26 4.90
C GLU A 215 -14.09 -12.63 3.50
N THR A 216 -13.82 -13.39 2.42
CA THR A 216 -13.90 -12.87 1.04
C THR A 216 -15.33 -12.62 0.58
N ALA A 217 -16.32 -13.30 1.18
CA ALA A 217 -17.73 -13.00 0.95
C ALA A 217 -18.06 -11.60 1.49
N PHE A 218 -18.55 -10.71 0.63
CA PHE A 218 -18.90 -9.36 1.05
C PHE A 218 -19.97 -9.39 2.16
N ARG A 219 -19.68 -8.77 3.29
CA ARG A 219 -20.61 -8.53 4.39
C ARG A 219 -20.75 -7.03 4.63
N PRO A 220 -21.97 -6.49 4.78
CA PRO A 220 -22.16 -5.10 5.16
C PRO A 220 -21.39 -4.74 6.42
N PHE A 221 -20.78 -3.57 6.45
CA PHE A 221 -19.92 -3.14 7.55
C PHE A 221 -20.09 -1.65 7.85
N GLY A 222 -19.79 -1.26 9.10
CA GLY A 222 -19.65 0.14 9.47
C GLY A 222 -18.39 0.73 8.85
N GLY A 223 -18.48 1.94 8.32
CA GLY A 223 -17.38 2.65 7.69
C GLY A 223 -17.18 4.01 8.33
N ILE A 224 -15.95 4.51 8.26
CA ILE A 224 -15.56 5.84 8.72
C ILE A 224 -14.93 6.55 7.53
N ALA A 225 -15.44 7.72 7.16
CA ALA A 225 -14.86 8.51 6.08
C ALA A 225 -13.42 8.91 6.44
N ALA A 226 -12.47 8.53 5.61
CA ALA A 226 -11.03 8.69 5.88
C ALA A 226 -10.51 10.09 5.52
N TRP A 227 -11.14 10.73 4.55
CA TRP A 227 -10.92 12.12 4.16
C TRP A 227 -12.21 12.72 3.62
N GLN A 228 -12.18 14.01 3.29
CA GLN A 228 -13.32 14.69 2.67
C GLN A 228 -13.61 14.06 1.29
N THR A 229 -14.81 13.55 1.10
CA THR A 229 -15.18 12.86 -0.15
C THR A 229 -16.64 13.12 -0.53
N LYS A 230 -16.90 13.18 -1.84
CA LYS A 230 -18.25 13.32 -2.38
C LYS A 230 -18.93 11.96 -2.45
N VAL A 231 -20.19 11.92 -2.05
CA VAL A 231 -21.07 10.75 -2.25
C VAL A 231 -21.74 10.94 -3.60
N LYS A 232 -21.52 10.01 -4.52
CA LYS A 232 -22.04 10.01 -5.88
C LYS A 232 -23.39 9.28 -5.96
N SER A 233 -24.21 9.66 -6.94
CA SER A 233 -25.48 9.00 -7.25
C SER A 233 -25.33 7.63 -7.92
N ALA A 234 -24.19 7.38 -8.59
CA ALA A 234 -23.83 6.12 -9.22
C ALA A 234 -22.33 5.83 -9.03
N ALA A 235 -21.91 4.59 -9.31
CA ALA A 235 -20.51 4.13 -9.26
C ALA A 235 -19.67 4.72 -10.41
N SER A 236 -19.53 6.04 -10.45
CA SER A 236 -18.83 6.77 -11.52
C SER A 236 -18.34 8.13 -11.03
N ASP A 237 -17.15 8.55 -11.47
CA ASP A 237 -16.60 9.87 -11.15
C ASP A 237 -17.41 11.02 -11.74
N THR A 238 -18.11 10.75 -12.84
CA THR A 238 -18.93 11.73 -13.57
C THR A 238 -20.38 11.78 -13.07
N ALA A 239 -20.75 10.92 -12.12
CA ALA A 239 -22.08 10.95 -11.53
C ALA A 239 -22.27 12.22 -10.67
N ASN A 240 -23.54 12.61 -10.52
CA ASN A 240 -23.92 13.74 -9.68
C ASN A 240 -23.62 13.48 -8.21
N ASP A 241 -23.18 14.53 -7.51
CA ASP A 241 -22.98 14.51 -6.07
C ASP A 241 -24.33 14.55 -5.36
N VAL A 242 -24.56 13.61 -4.44
CA VAL A 242 -25.73 13.60 -3.57
C VAL A 242 -25.39 14.14 -2.19
N ALA A 243 -24.20 13.88 -1.67
CA ALA A 243 -23.79 14.38 -0.36
C ALA A 243 -22.27 14.57 -0.31
N GLU A 244 -21.80 15.06 0.82
CA GLU A 244 -20.39 15.19 1.13
C GLU A 244 -20.11 14.64 2.52
N LEU A 245 -19.08 13.81 2.62
CA LEU A 245 -18.59 13.25 3.86
C LEU A 245 -17.35 14.00 4.32
N ARG A 246 -17.27 14.27 5.62
CA ARG A 246 -16.09 14.81 6.30
C ARG A 246 -15.31 13.69 6.97
N PRO A 247 -13.98 13.85 7.17
CA PRO A 247 -13.18 12.88 7.89
C PRO A 247 -13.80 12.53 9.26
N GLY A 248 -13.78 11.24 9.61
CA GLY A 248 -14.32 10.73 10.86
C GLY A 248 -15.84 10.50 10.88
N GLN A 249 -16.58 10.92 9.85
CA GLN A 249 -18.02 10.69 9.79
C GLN A 249 -18.35 9.20 9.58
N PRO A 250 -19.31 8.65 10.33
CA PRO A 250 -19.74 7.26 10.16
C PRO A 250 -20.65 7.10 8.95
N LEU A 251 -20.57 5.92 8.34
CA LEU A 251 -21.44 5.47 7.25
C LEU A 251 -21.62 3.95 7.34
N ARG A 252 -22.60 3.41 6.60
CA ARG A 252 -22.76 1.96 6.46
C ARG A 252 -22.46 1.55 5.04
N VAL A 253 -21.53 0.62 4.84
CA VAL A 253 -21.22 0.04 3.54
C VAL A 253 -22.12 -1.19 3.33
N VAL A 254 -22.88 -1.23 2.24
CA VAL A 254 -23.90 -2.25 1.98
C VAL A 254 -23.64 -3.08 0.72
N ALA A 255 -22.80 -2.59 -0.19
CA ALA A 255 -22.32 -3.35 -1.34
C ALA A 255 -20.99 -2.77 -1.84
N ARG A 256 -20.32 -3.52 -2.72
CA ARG A 256 -19.13 -3.08 -3.45
C ARG A 256 -19.33 -3.33 -4.95
N ASP A 257 -18.93 -2.36 -5.75
CA ASP A 257 -18.90 -2.40 -7.21
C ASP A 257 -17.54 -1.84 -7.68
N GLY A 258 -16.58 -2.73 -7.92
CA GLY A 258 -15.20 -2.36 -8.24
C GLY A 258 -14.54 -1.49 -7.16
N GLN A 259 -14.15 -0.27 -7.54
CA GLN A 259 -13.59 0.75 -6.65
C GLN A 259 -14.65 1.52 -5.84
N TRP A 260 -15.93 1.27 -6.09
CA TRP A 260 -17.03 1.99 -5.45
C TRP A 260 -17.65 1.14 -4.35
N LEU A 261 -17.95 1.81 -3.23
CA LEU A 261 -18.75 1.26 -2.15
C LEU A 261 -20.13 1.89 -2.22
N ARG A 262 -21.17 1.05 -2.27
CA ARG A 262 -22.53 1.52 -2.03
C ARG A 262 -22.69 1.73 -0.54
N VAL A 263 -23.08 2.93 -0.15
CA VAL A 263 -23.15 3.36 1.24
C VAL A 263 -24.52 3.92 1.59
N THR A 264 -24.86 3.81 2.87
CA THR A 264 -26.01 4.46 3.50
C THR A 264 -25.48 5.39 4.58
N LEU A 265 -25.86 6.65 4.50
CA LEU A 265 -25.52 7.69 5.46
C LEU A 265 -26.42 7.62 6.70
N PRO A 266 -26.03 8.22 7.84
CA PRO A 266 -26.85 8.24 9.05
C PRO A 266 -28.26 8.83 8.86
N ASN A 267 -28.43 9.73 7.88
CA ASN A 267 -29.73 10.30 7.50
C ASN A 267 -30.57 9.42 6.55
N GLY A 268 -30.16 8.17 6.32
CA GLY A 268 -30.85 7.21 5.45
C GLY A 268 -30.60 7.38 3.95
N ARG A 269 -29.91 8.45 3.51
CA ARG A 269 -29.57 8.63 2.09
C ARG A 269 -28.55 7.59 1.65
N ALA A 270 -28.71 7.08 0.44
CA ALA A 270 -27.77 6.14 -0.16
C ALA A 270 -27.00 6.77 -1.32
N GLY A 271 -25.82 6.25 -1.60
CA GLY A 271 -25.01 6.64 -2.75
C GLY A 271 -23.74 5.80 -2.84
N PHE A 272 -22.75 6.32 -3.57
CA PHE A 272 -21.50 5.63 -3.86
C PHE A 272 -20.30 6.49 -3.46
N VAL A 273 -19.30 5.88 -2.81
CA VAL A 273 -18.03 6.53 -2.49
C VAL A 273 -16.88 5.64 -2.93
N ARG A 274 -15.70 6.22 -3.19
CA ARG A 274 -14.50 5.44 -3.48
C ARG A 274 -14.10 4.61 -2.26
N ALA A 275 -13.75 3.34 -2.49
CA ALA A 275 -13.33 2.42 -1.45
C ALA A 275 -12.08 2.91 -0.69
N SER A 276 -11.19 3.62 -1.38
CA SER A 276 -10.04 4.27 -0.75
C SER A 276 -10.45 5.28 0.31
N ALA A 277 -11.60 5.95 0.17
CA ALA A 277 -12.03 7.01 1.09
C ALA A 277 -12.70 6.50 2.38
N VAL A 278 -12.78 5.19 2.60
CA VAL A 278 -13.53 4.60 3.73
C VAL A 278 -12.64 3.65 4.51
N ALA A 279 -12.45 3.95 5.80
CA ALA A 279 -11.93 3.01 6.76
C ALA A 279 -13.03 2.08 7.25
N ARG A 280 -12.73 0.79 7.34
CA ARG A 280 -13.63 -0.21 7.92
C ARG A 280 -13.63 -0.02 9.43
N GLU A 281 -14.80 0.21 9.99
CA GLU A 281 -15.01 0.28 11.44
C GLU A 281 -14.73 -1.09 12.08
N ALA A 282 -14.14 -1.06 13.27
CA ALA A 282 -13.83 -2.23 14.07
C ALA A 282 -14.27 -2.01 15.52
N ALA A 283 -14.59 -3.10 16.23
CA ALA A 283 -14.80 -3.05 17.66
C ALA A 283 -13.52 -2.52 18.32
N GLY A 284 -13.56 -1.34 18.94
CA GLY A 284 -12.38 -0.60 19.37
C GLY A 284 -11.33 -1.45 20.09
N ARG A 285 -10.07 -1.39 19.64
CA ARG A 285 -8.96 -2.24 20.08
C ARG A 285 -7.82 -1.44 20.67
N GLU A 286 -7.07 -2.03 21.58
CA GLU A 286 -5.87 -1.39 22.14
C GLU A 286 -4.63 -1.63 21.27
N PHE A 287 -3.92 -0.55 20.99
CA PHE A 287 -2.66 -0.50 20.27
C PHE A 287 -1.62 0.21 21.12
N ARG A 288 -0.34 -0.04 20.86
CA ARG A 288 0.80 0.67 21.48
C ARG A 288 1.58 1.44 20.44
N GLY A 289 2.01 2.64 20.79
CA GLY A 289 2.91 3.44 19.96
C GLY A 289 4.26 2.75 19.76
N THR A 290 4.75 2.72 18.53
CA THR A 290 6.05 2.13 18.15
C THR A 290 7.06 3.18 17.68
N SER A 291 6.59 4.31 17.18
CA SER A 291 7.43 5.40 16.65
C SER A 291 6.70 6.73 16.72
N GLU A 292 7.45 7.83 16.91
CA GLU A 292 6.95 9.20 16.85
C GLU A 292 6.47 9.54 15.43
N GLN A 293 5.18 9.44 15.18
CA GLN A 293 4.53 9.84 13.93
C GLN A 293 3.30 10.71 14.19
N SER A 294 2.96 11.56 13.23
CA SER A 294 1.83 12.49 13.32
C SER A 294 0.49 11.76 13.40
N ILE A 295 -0.35 12.19 14.34
CA ILE A 295 -1.78 11.94 14.37
C ILE A 295 -2.45 13.08 13.62
N ARG A 296 -3.33 12.77 12.67
CA ARG A 296 -3.87 13.71 11.69
C ARG A 296 -5.39 13.71 11.65
N THR A 297 -5.95 14.81 11.16
CA THR A 297 -7.40 14.99 10.97
C THR A 297 -8.01 14.15 9.85
N ALA A 298 -7.21 13.66 8.90
CA ALA A 298 -7.63 12.78 7.81
C ALA A 298 -6.51 11.77 7.50
N ALA A 299 -6.83 10.67 6.83
CA ALA A 299 -5.89 9.64 6.38
C ALA A 299 -5.09 10.10 5.13
N GLN A 300 -4.47 11.26 5.24
CA GLN A 300 -3.66 11.90 4.21
C GLN A 300 -2.45 12.56 4.87
N ASP A 301 -1.31 12.58 4.18
CA ASP A 301 -0.05 13.06 4.75
C ASP A 301 0.06 14.57 4.85
N ASP A 302 -0.72 15.28 4.06
CA ASP A 302 -0.89 16.73 4.07
C ASP A 302 -2.02 17.18 5.01
N ALA A 303 -2.76 16.26 5.64
CA ALA A 303 -3.80 16.60 6.59
C ALA A 303 -3.23 17.22 7.87
N ALA A 304 -3.98 18.14 8.49
CA ALA A 304 -3.55 18.85 9.69
C ALA A 304 -3.16 17.88 10.81
N GLU A 305 -1.99 18.11 11.42
CA GLU A 305 -1.48 17.38 12.58
C GLU A 305 -2.17 17.87 13.85
N VAL A 306 -2.72 16.94 14.63
CA VAL A 306 -3.41 17.20 15.90
C VAL A 306 -2.62 16.69 17.10
N GLY A 307 -1.53 15.97 16.85
CA GLY A 307 -0.65 15.42 17.88
C GLY A 307 0.33 14.43 17.30
N ARG A 308 1.09 13.78 18.16
CA ARG A 308 2.05 12.73 17.80
C ARG A 308 1.85 11.48 18.63
N VAL A 309 2.23 10.35 18.04
CA VAL A 309 2.24 9.05 18.71
C VAL A 309 3.39 9.02 19.71
N GLY A 310 3.08 8.87 21.00
CA GLY A 310 4.06 8.61 22.03
C GLY A 310 4.49 7.14 22.03
N GLY A 311 5.80 6.88 22.07
CA GLY A 311 6.35 5.52 22.19
C GLY A 311 5.80 4.78 23.42
N GLY A 312 5.25 3.58 23.22
CA GLY A 312 4.68 2.73 24.27
C GLY A 312 3.28 3.15 24.77
N SER A 313 2.83 4.37 24.47
CA SER A 313 1.52 4.89 24.89
C SER A 313 0.37 4.07 24.33
N PRO A 314 -0.74 3.89 25.10
CA PRO A 314 -1.91 3.17 24.64
C PRO A 314 -2.77 4.04 23.72
N TYR A 315 -3.29 3.42 22.66
CA TYR A 315 -4.21 4.04 21.70
C TYR A 315 -5.39 3.11 21.46
N ARG A 316 -6.60 3.67 21.43
CA ARG A 316 -7.80 2.92 21.04
C ARG A 316 -8.05 3.09 19.55
N VAL A 317 -7.98 2.02 18.79
CA VAL A 317 -8.20 2.00 17.34
C VAL A 317 -9.59 1.45 17.04
N VAL A 318 -10.43 2.24 16.38
CA VAL A 318 -11.84 1.93 16.06
C VAL A 318 -12.10 1.71 14.57
N GLY A 319 -11.06 1.73 13.76
CA GLY A 319 -11.16 1.43 12.35
C GLY A 319 -9.81 1.28 11.71
N ALA A 320 -9.79 0.65 10.56
CA ALA A 320 -8.59 0.46 9.78
C ALA A 320 -8.89 0.58 8.29
N MET A 321 -7.91 1.07 7.57
CA MET A 321 -7.82 1.01 6.12
C MET A 321 -6.38 0.69 5.73
N PRO A 322 -6.11 0.32 4.47
CA PRO A 322 -4.75 0.03 4.09
C PRO A 322 -3.86 1.27 4.34
N GLY A 323 -2.79 1.10 5.13
CA GLY A 323 -1.86 2.16 5.52
C GLY A 323 -2.24 3.08 6.69
N TRP A 324 -3.50 3.10 7.13
CA TRP A 324 -3.96 4.00 8.19
C TRP A 324 -4.87 3.32 9.22
N LEU A 325 -4.77 3.77 10.47
CA LEU A 325 -5.62 3.39 11.58
C LEU A 325 -6.44 4.59 12.03
N VAL A 326 -7.69 4.32 12.45
CA VAL A 326 -8.58 5.33 13.02
C VAL A 326 -8.48 5.25 14.53
N VAL A 327 -7.89 6.27 15.15
CA VAL A 327 -7.75 6.40 16.59
C VAL A 327 -8.96 7.13 17.16
N ASP A 328 -9.52 6.56 18.21
CA ASP A 328 -10.59 7.15 19.01
C ASP A 328 -10.00 8.15 20.00
N GLN A 329 -10.29 9.44 19.78
CA GLN A 329 -9.94 10.54 20.70
C GLN A 329 -11.22 11.21 21.22
N GLY A 330 -12.20 10.38 21.60
CA GLY A 330 -13.49 10.83 22.13
C GLY A 330 -14.44 11.25 21.02
N GLN A 331 -14.82 12.54 21.01
CA GLN A 331 -15.76 13.11 20.04
C GLN A 331 -15.17 13.18 18.61
N GLN A 332 -13.84 13.10 18.48
CA GLN A 332 -13.16 13.13 17.19
C GLN A 332 -12.51 11.78 16.88
N LYS A 333 -12.58 11.40 15.61
CA LYS A 333 -11.84 10.28 15.04
C LYS A 333 -10.69 10.86 14.24
N ASN A 334 -9.47 10.50 14.62
CA ASN A 334 -8.25 10.96 13.97
C ASN A 334 -7.50 9.77 13.37
N PHE A 335 -6.56 10.05 12.49
CA PHE A 335 -5.91 9.07 11.65
C PHE A 335 -4.42 9.05 11.92
N VAL A 336 -3.87 7.86 11.96
CA VAL A 336 -2.43 7.67 12.13
C VAL A 336 -1.97 6.59 11.17
N ARG A 337 -0.74 6.69 10.67
CA ARG A 337 -0.18 5.62 9.85
C ARG A 337 -0.17 4.31 10.63
N ALA A 338 -0.52 3.22 9.95
CA ALA A 338 -0.57 1.90 10.56
C ALA A 338 0.81 1.41 11.06
N THR A 339 1.90 1.99 10.57
CA THR A 339 3.28 1.71 11.03
C THR A 339 3.61 2.36 12.36
N ALA A 340 2.87 3.41 12.77
CA ALA A 340 3.13 4.13 14.02
C ALA A 340 2.65 3.37 15.26
N LEU A 341 1.75 2.42 15.06
CA LEU A 341 1.11 1.65 16.12
C LEU A 341 1.25 0.16 15.84
N ARG A 342 1.33 -0.63 16.90
CA ARG A 342 1.16 -2.09 16.82
C ARG A 342 0.00 -2.52 17.71
N PRO A 343 -0.75 -3.59 17.36
CA PRO A 343 -1.73 -4.16 18.28
C PRO A 343 -1.08 -4.46 19.63
N ALA A 344 -1.73 -4.09 20.74
CA ALA A 344 -1.26 -4.49 22.06
C ALA A 344 -1.37 -6.00 22.24
N GLU A 345 -2.43 -6.57 21.66
CA GLU A 345 -2.71 -8.01 21.60
C GLU A 345 -3.32 -8.38 20.24
N VAL A 346 -3.16 -9.64 19.85
CA VAL A 346 -3.87 -10.26 18.72
C VAL A 346 -4.62 -11.49 19.22
N ASP A 347 -5.86 -11.64 18.77
CA ASP A 347 -6.64 -12.84 19.03
C ASP A 347 -5.93 -14.06 18.42
N SER A 348 -5.81 -15.14 19.20
CA SER A 348 -5.20 -16.40 18.76
C SER A 348 -5.98 -17.05 17.61
N SER A 349 -7.26 -16.68 17.39
CA SER A 349 -8.03 -17.16 16.24
C SER A 349 -7.46 -16.69 14.90
N GLY A 350 -6.69 -15.59 14.88
CA GLY A 350 -6.14 -14.99 13.67
C GLY A 350 -7.16 -14.27 12.79
N ARG A 351 -8.43 -14.17 13.21
CA ARG A 351 -9.51 -13.53 12.42
C ARG A 351 -9.16 -12.11 11.99
N ASP A 352 -8.57 -11.32 12.88
CA ASP A 352 -8.16 -9.95 12.58
C ASP A 352 -7.15 -9.88 11.42
N VAL A 353 -6.21 -10.81 11.41
CA VAL A 353 -5.20 -10.93 10.37
C VAL A 353 -5.86 -11.30 9.05
N LEU A 354 -6.81 -12.24 9.07
CA LEU A 354 -7.58 -12.62 7.87
C LEU A 354 -8.39 -11.45 7.31
N GLN A 355 -9.10 -10.71 8.17
CA GLN A 355 -9.92 -9.56 7.77
C GLN A 355 -9.04 -8.42 7.20
N ALA A 356 -7.88 -8.19 7.80
CA ALA A 356 -6.90 -7.23 7.29
C ALA A 356 -6.32 -7.70 5.95
N THR A 357 -5.99 -8.99 5.79
CA THR A 357 -5.53 -9.58 4.53
C THR A 357 -6.56 -9.39 3.43
N VAL A 358 -7.83 -9.74 3.66
CA VAL A 358 -8.91 -9.55 2.67
C VAL A 358 -9.05 -8.07 2.29
N THR A 359 -8.99 -7.17 3.26
CA THR A 359 -9.07 -5.73 3.02
C THR A 359 -7.90 -5.24 2.15
N ALA A 360 -6.70 -5.73 2.41
CA ALA A 360 -5.50 -5.32 1.68
C ALA A 360 -5.46 -5.91 0.26
N VAL A 361 -5.84 -7.19 0.08
CA VAL A 361 -6.01 -7.81 -1.25
C VAL A 361 -7.04 -7.03 -2.07
N ALA A 362 -8.18 -6.71 -1.48
CA ALA A 362 -9.21 -5.94 -2.18
C ALA A 362 -8.80 -4.49 -2.47
N ALA A 363 -7.83 -3.94 -1.73
CA ALA A 363 -7.22 -2.66 -2.06
C ALA A 363 -6.27 -2.78 -3.26
N ARG A 364 -5.51 -3.88 -3.37
CA ARG A 364 -4.71 -4.17 -4.58
C ARG A 364 -5.60 -4.30 -5.82
N ASP A 365 -6.74 -4.97 -5.71
CA ASP A 365 -7.68 -5.09 -6.84
C ASP A 365 -8.24 -3.72 -7.26
N SER A 366 -8.48 -2.84 -6.28
CA SER A 366 -8.81 -1.45 -6.56
C SER A 366 -7.65 -0.76 -7.28
N PHE A 367 -6.42 -0.91 -6.81
CA PHE A 367 -5.24 -0.34 -7.47
C PHE A 367 -5.10 -0.80 -8.94
N ALA A 368 -5.27 -2.10 -9.22
CA ALA A 368 -5.24 -2.65 -10.57
C ALA A 368 -6.29 -2.00 -11.49
N GLN A 369 -7.49 -1.69 -10.97
CA GLN A 369 -8.50 -0.95 -11.73
C GLN A 369 -8.06 0.50 -12.04
N SER A 370 -7.39 1.18 -11.10
CA SER A 370 -6.79 2.51 -11.35
C SER A 370 -5.69 2.45 -12.41
N ALA A 371 -4.85 1.41 -12.39
CA ALA A 371 -3.83 1.16 -13.40
C ALA A 371 -4.43 1.03 -14.80
N ASN A 372 -5.47 0.20 -14.93
CA ASN A 372 -6.20 0.02 -16.19
C ASN A 372 -6.90 1.32 -16.65
N ALA A 373 -7.41 2.12 -15.72
CA ALA A 373 -8.05 3.39 -16.02
C ALA A 373 -7.04 4.43 -16.54
N LEU A 374 -5.82 4.47 -15.97
CA LEU A 374 -4.73 5.34 -16.42
C LEU A 374 -4.34 5.03 -17.87
N GLU A 375 -4.23 3.75 -18.21
CA GLU A 375 -3.98 3.32 -19.60
C GLU A 375 -5.09 3.70 -20.56
N ALA A 376 -6.34 3.50 -20.14
CA ALA A 376 -7.49 3.87 -20.94
C ALA A 376 -7.54 5.39 -21.16
N GLU A 377 -7.16 6.19 -20.17
CA GLU A 377 -7.02 7.64 -20.30
C GLU A 377 -5.97 8.01 -21.36
N GLY A 378 -4.80 7.35 -21.36
CA GLY A 378 -3.77 7.54 -22.39
C GLY A 378 -4.30 7.31 -23.80
N ARG A 379 -5.08 6.24 -23.99
CA ARG A 379 -5.73 5.95 -25.27
C ARG A 379 -6.80 6.98 -25.65
N ARG A 380 -7.55 7.51 -24.68
CA ARG A 380 -8.63 8.50 -24.89
C ARG A 380 -8.13 9.92 -25.12
N MET A 381 -6.91 10.25 -24.71
CA MET A 381 -6.33 11.57 -25.02
C MET A 381 -6.04 11.76 -26.52
N ALA A 382 -6.35 10.77 -27.35
CA ALA A 382 -6.36 10.83 -28.81
C ALA A 382 -7.72 11.28 -29.37
N ILE A 383 -7.75 12.44 -30.04
CA ILE A 383 -8.15 12.61 -31.46
C ILE A 383 -8.63 14.04 -31.78
N ASP A 384 -9.24 14.80 -30.85
CA ASP A 384 -9.82 16.11 -31.22
C ASP A 384 -9.21 17.29 -30.42
N LEU A 385 -8.52 18.19 -31.13
CA LEU A 385 -8.02 19.49 -30.65
C LEU A 385 -8.74 20.65 -31.34
#